data_AF-A0A7D4PTW2-F1
#
_entry.id   AF-A0A7D4PTW2-F1
#
_cell.length_a   1.000
_cell.length_b   1.000
_cell.length_c   1.000
_cell.angle_alpha   90.00
_cell.angle_beta   90.00
_cell.angle_gamma   90.00
#
_symmetry.space_group_name_H-M   'P 1'
#
loop_
_entity.id
_entity.type
_entity.pdbx_description
1 polymer ?
#
loop_
_entity_poly.entity_id
_entity_poly.type
_entity_poly.pdbx_seq_one_letter_code
_entity_poly.pdbx_strand_id
1 'polypeptide(L)' 'MNFEIILSWNGYKQALQVMADTFKNLKVWKVKFDNGEEVVLFKCGKEWFQRNEDGLEYGLLKEIGQKIDHILLGIALS' A
#
# COMPACT_ATOMS: atom_id res chain seq x y z
N MET A 1 14.29 -11.01 -11.72
CA MET A 1 15.45 -10.25 -12.24
C MET A 1 16.20 -9.70 -11.05
N ASN A 2 17.51 -9.90 -10.97
CA ASN A 2 18.28 -9.66 -9.76
C ASN A 2 19.31 -8.55 -10.01
N PHE A 3 19.46 -7.67 -9.04
CA PHE A 3 20.33 -6.50 -9.05
C PHE A 3 21.15 -6.51 -7.77
N GLU A 4 22.35 -5.95 -7.82
CA GLU A 4 23.11 -5.60 -6.63
C GLU A 4 23.23 -4.08 -6.58
N ILE A 5 22.90 -3.49 -5.44
CA ILE A 5 23.00 -2.05 -5.18
C ILE A 5 23.87 -1.84 -3.96
N ILE A 6 24.64 -0.76 -3.91
CA ILE A 6 25.41 -0.40 -2.72
C ILE A 6 24.82 0.86 -2.13
N LEU A 7 24.27 0.77 -0.94
CA LEU A 7 23.84 1.94 -0.18
C LEU A 7 25.02 2.46 0.64
N SER A 8 25.18 3.78 0.65
CA SER A 8 26.17 4.44 1.49
C SER A 8 25.50 5.55 2.30
N TRP A 9 25.65 5.51 3.61
CA TRP A 9 25.08 6.50 4.52
C TRP A 9 26.01 6.68 5.72
N ASN A 10 26.29 7.93 6.09
CA ASN A 10 27.19 8.31 7.18
C ASN A 10 28.56 7.60 7.16
N GLY A 11 29.14 7.40 5.97
CA GLY A 11 30.44 6.75 5.78
C GLY A 11 30.42 5.22 5.79
N TYR A 12 29.29 4.60 6.14
CA TYR A 12 29.08 3.15 6.01
C TYR A 12 28.64 2.81 4.59
N LYS A 13 29.12 1.70 4.03
CA LYS A 13 28.70 1.16 2.73
C LYS A 13 28.21 -0.27 2.88
N GLN A 14 27.08 -0.60 2.27
CA GLN A 14 26.50 -1.94 2.29
C GLN A 14 26.00 -2.32 0.90
N ALA A 15 26.43 -3.47 0.40
CA ALA A 15 25.84 -4.09 -0.78
C ALA A 15 24.54 -4.82 -0.42
N LEU A 16 23.50 -4.60 -1.21
CA LEU A 16 22.18 -5.22 -1.11
C LEU A 16 21.88 -5.89 -2.44
N GLN A 17 21.33 -7.10 -2.41
CA GLN A 17 20.74 -7.71 -3.60
C GLN A 17 19.24 -7.43 -3.63
N VAL A 18 18.77 -6.83 -4.72
CA VAL A 18 17.36 -6.52 -4.97
C VAL A 18 16.87 -7.40 -6.10
N MET A 19 15.73 -8.07 -5.91
CA MET A 19 15.16 -8.95 -6.93
C MET A 19 13.75 -8.49 -7.25
N ALA A 20 13.49 -8.25 -8.54
CA ALA A 20 12.18 -7.95 -9.08
C ALA A 20 11.48 -9.24 -9.55
N ASP A 21 10.21 -9.38 -9.17
CA ASP A 21 9.31 -10.45 -9.58
C ASP A 21 7.91 -9.87 -9.88
N THR A 22 7.08 -10.60 -10.62
CA THR A 22 5.74 -10.15 -11.03
C THR A 22 4.69 -10.59 -10.02
N PHE A 23 3.97 -9.63 -9.44
CA PHE A 23 2.84 -9.90 -8.55
C PHE A 23 1.52 -9.78 -9.31
N LYS A 24 0.73 -10.87 -9.37
CA LYS A 24 -0.51 -10.97 -10.17
C LYS A 24 -1.59 -9.95 -9.76
N ASN A 25 -2.52 -9.69 -10.70
CA ASN A 25 -3.78 -8.94 -10.60
C ASN A 25 -4.19 -8.55 -9.18
N LEU A 26 -3.70 -7.41 -8.74
CA LEU A 26 -3.98 -6.85 -7.43
C LEU A 26 -5.41 -6.30 -7.41
N LYS A 27 -6.23 -6.74 -6.44
CA LYS A 27 -7.54 -6.16 -6.23
C LYS A 27 -7.37 -4.77 -5.62
N VAL A 28 -7.87 -3.76 -6.32
CA VAL A 28 -7.82 -2.36 -5.91
C VAL A 28 -9.21 -1.84 -5.55
N TRP A 29 -9.25 -0.81 -4.72
CA TRP A 29 -10.45 -0.15 -4.23
C TRP A 29 -10.33 1.35 -4.47
N LYS A 30 -11.30 1.94 -5.17
CA LYS A 30 -11.38 3.39 -5.32
C LYS A 30 -12.21 3.96 -4.19
N VAL A 31 -11.67 4.94 -3.49
CA VAL A 31 -12.33 5.65 -2.39
C VAL A 31 -12.47 7.09 -2.83
N LYS A 32 -13.70 7.58 -2.82
CA LYS A 32 -14.04 8.96 -3.19
C LYS A 32 -14.50 9.70 -1.94
N PHE A 33 -13.88 10.84 -1.69
CA PHE A 33 -14.21 11.73 -0.59
C PHE A 33 -15.21 12.80 -1.04
N ASP A 34 -15.90 13.42 -0.07
CA ASP A 34 -16.94 14.42 -0.33
C ASP A 34 -16.39 15.71 -0.96
N ASN A 35 -15.10 16.02 -0.73
CA ASN A 35 -14.39 17.12 -1.36
C ASN A 35 -14.04 16.84 -2.84
N GLY A 36 -14.36 15.65 -3.35
CA GLY A 36 -14.08 15.23 -4.72
C GLY A 36 -12.71 14.55 -4.90
N GLU A 37 -11.89 14.44 -3.86
CA GLU A 37 -10.63 13.70 -3.92
C GLU A 37 -10.88 12.20 -4.08
N GLU A 38 -10.01 11.53 -4.83
CA GLU A 38 -10.08 10.10 -5.06
C GLU A 38 -8.73 9.45 -4.77
N VAL A 39 -8.75 8.36 -4.01
CA VAL A 39 -7.57 7.55 -3.73
C VAL A 39 -7.80 6.10 -4.13
N VAL A 40 -6.73 5.45 -4.56
CA VAL A 40 -6.76 4.03 -4.93
C VAL A 40 -6.02 3.25 -3.88
N LEU A 41 -6.74 2.39 -3.17
CA LEU A 41 -6.20 1.52 -2.15
C LEU A 41 -6.00 0.11 -2.68
N PHE A 42 -4.99 -0.56 -2.18
CA PHE A 42 -4.77 -1.98 -2.43
C PHE A 42 -4.23 -2.65 -1.19
N LYS A 43 -4.53 -3.94 -1.04
CA LYS A 43 -4.07 -4.72 0.09
C LYS A 43 -2.95 -5.64 -0.37
N CYS A 44 -1.78 -5.54 0.28
CA CYS A 44 -0.70 -6.49 0.11
C CYS A 44 -0.50 -7.24 1.43
N GLY A 45 -0.82 -8.54 1.43
CA GLY A 45 -0.88 -9.33 2.66
C GLY A 45 -1.94 -8.79 3.63
N LYS A 46 -1.51 -8.30 4.79
CA LYS A 46 -2.39 -7.72 5.83
C LYS A 46 -2.41 -6.19 5.82
N GLU A 47 -1.53 -5.57 5.05
CA GLU A 47 -1.36 -4.13 5.06
C GLU A 47 -2.09 -3.49 3.90
N TRP A 48 -2.69 -2.35 4.21
CA TRP A 48 -3.31 -1.48 3.24
C TRP A 48 -2.30 -0.45 2.77
N PHE A 49 -2.25 -0.29 1.46
CA PHE A 49 -1.42 0.66 0.76
C PHE A 49 -2.30 1.51 -0.13
N GLN A 50 -1.76 2.64 -0.54
CA GLN A 50 -2.35 3.52 -1.52
C GLN A 50 -1.44 3.66 -2.72
N ARG A 51 -2.02 3.97 -3.87
CA ARG A 51 -1.28 4.37 -5.05
C ARG A 51 -0.84 5.83 -4.87
N ASN A 52 0.47 6.07 -4.92
CA ASN A 52 1.05 7.37 -4.61
C ASN A 52 0.67 8.44 -5.64
N GLU A 53 -0.01 9.49 -5.17
CA GLU A 53 0.12 10.85 -5.71
C GLU A 53 -0.21 11.89 -4.62
N ASP A 54 -1.21 11.66 -3.76
CA ASP A 54 -1.47 12.44 -2.55
C ASP A 54 -1.82 11.52 -1.38
N GLY A 55 -0.79 11.10 -0.64
CA GLY A 55 -0.93 10.01 0.32
C GLY A 55 -1.80 10.38 1.52
N LEU A 56 -2.87 9.64 1.75
CA LEU A 56 -3.59 9.59 3.02
C LEU A 56 -2.60 9.42 4.17
N GLU A 57 -2.89 10.12 5.27
CA GLU A 57 -2.24 9.85 6.54
C GLU A 57 -2.39 8.37 6.90
N TYR A 58 -1.36 7.77 7.50
CA TYR A 58 -1.33 6.37 7.85
C TYR A 58 -2.54 5.93 8.71
N GLY A 59 -2.99 6.77 9.63
CA GLY A 59 -4.18 6.51 10.45
C GLY A 59 -5.44 6.34 9.61
N LEU A 60 -5.71 7.30 8.73
CA LEU A 60 -6.87 7.28 7.83
C LEU A 60 -6.83 6.11 6.84
N LEU A 61 -5.67 5.82 6.26
CA LEU A 61 -5.46 4.65 5.39
C LEU A 61 -5.84 3.34 6.08
N LYS A 62 -5.43 3.20 7.34
CA LYS A 62 -5.70 1.99 8.14
C LYS A 62 -7.19 1.85 8.47
N GLU A 63 -7.85 2.93 8.86
CA GLU A 63 -9.29 2.92 9.17
C GLU A 63 -10.13 2.54 7.96
N ILE A 64 -9.88 3.18 6.81
CA ILE A 64 -10.59 2.85 5.56
C ILE A 64 -10.35 1.39 5.18
N GLY A 65 -9.10 0.93 5.28
CA GLY A 65 -8.74 -0.46 5.02
C GLY A 65 -9.49 -1.46 5.90
N GLN A 66 -9.61 -1.20 7.20
CA GLN A 66 -10.36 -2.04 8.14
C GLN A 66 -11.85 -2.09 7.79
N LYS A 67 -12.44 -0.97 7.38
CA LYS A 67 -13.83 -0.94 6.93
C LYS A 67 -14.03 -1.79 5.68
N ILE A 68 -13.11 -1.73 4.70
CA ILE A 68 -13.14 -2.59 3.52
C ILE A 68 -13.01 -4.08 3.92
N ASP A 69 -12.17 -4.41 4.89
CA ASP A 69 -12.04 -5.78 5.39
C ASP A 69 -13.34 -6.30 6.02
N HIS A 70 -14.05 -5.49 6.81
CA HIS A 70 -15.35 -5.87 7.36
C HIS A 70 -16.40 -6.13 6.26
N ILE A 71 -16.43 -5.29 5.23
CA ILE A 71 -17.31 -5.48 4.06
C ILE A 71 -17.01 -6.82 3.39
N LEU A 72 -15.71 -7.13 3.19
CA LEU A 72 -15.30 -8.39 2.58
C LEU A 72 -15.63 -9.63 3.42
N LEU A 73 -15.70 -9.49 4.74
CA LEU A 73 -16.09 -10.56 5.67
C LEU A 73 -17.62 -10.70 5.80
N GLY A 74 -18.41 -9.85 5.16
CA GLY A 74 -19.88 -9.84 5.31
C GLY A 74 -20.33 -9.38 6.70
N ILE A 75 -19.47 -8.70 7.46
CA ILE A 75 -19.82 -8.11 8.74
C ILE A 75 -20.41 -6.74 8.44
N ALA A 76 -21.73 -6.60 8.61
CA ALA A 76 -22.41 -5.33 8.47
C ALA A 76 -21.81 -4.32 9.47
N LEU A 77 -21.34 -3.18 8.96
CA LEU A 77 -20.83 -2.09 9.78
C LEU A 77 -22.03 -1.37 10.39
N SER A 78 -22.27 -1.60 11.69
CA SER A 78 -23.17 -0.79 12.53
C SER A 78 -22.60 0.59 12.79
#